data_AF-A0A529NAH6-F1
#
_entry.id   AF-A0A529NAH6-F1
#
_cell.length_a   1.000
_cell.length_b   1.000
_cell.length_c   1.000
_cell.angle_alpha   90.00
_cell.angle_beta   90.00
_cell.angle_gamma   90.00
#
_symmetry.space_group_name_H-M   'P 1'
#
loop_
_entity.id
_entity.type
_entity.pdbx_description
1 polymer ?
#
loop_
_entity_poly.entity_id
_entity_poly.type
_entity_poly.pdbx_seq_one_letter_code
_entity_poly.pdbx_strand_id
1 'polypeptide(L)'
;AESMAGSYDVKITQENVSVAPRATLEDQTPAFAEEIIPFTKDTGIAEAFADSGYTGADATGMAEAIGKLLNATALKAGTVLRVGLEVRGDIAKVVRTSVYDKTTHIVTIALDDRGQFVPAQEPEPNPELLTAFDDSQPVVVRGNLPNVYDGIYRTAYS
;
A
#
# COMPACT_ATOMS: atom_id res chain seq x y z
N ALA A 1 -27.36 43.83 34.89
CA ALA A 1 -26.99 42.46 35.29
C ALA A 1 -25.98 41.96 34.27
N GLU A 2 -24.76 41.70 34.74
CA GLU A 2 -23.62 41.16 33.98
C GLU A 2 -23.83 39.69 33.61
N SER A 3 -23.20 39.26 32.50
CA SER A 3 -22.63 37.92 32.26
C SER A 3 -21.81 38.02 30.95
N MET A 4 -20.48 38.13 30.96
CA MET A 4 -19.43 37.11 31.20
C MET A 4 -19.14 36.18 30.00
N ALA A 5 -17.88 36.25 29.53
CA ALA A 5 -17.03 35.23 28.90
C ALA A 5 -17.53 34.58 27.58
N GLY A 6 -16.69 34.28 26.58
CA GLY A 6 -15.25 34.25 26.46
C GLY A 6 -14.88 33.77 25.04
N SER A 7 -13.60 33.95 24.71
CA SER A 7 -12.83 33.41 23.58
C SER A 7 -13.33 32.12 22.94
N TYR A 8 -13.22 31.97 21.62
CA TYR A 8 -12.11 31.31 20.92
C TYR A 8 -12.32 31.46 19.40
N ASP A 9 -11.38 32.15 18.74
CA ASP A 9 -11.23 32.15 17.29
C ASP A 9 -10.78 30.73 16.87
N VAL A 10 -11.71 29.97 16.29
CA VAL A 10 -11.41 28.66 15.71
C VAL A 10 -11.68 28.78 14.21
N LYS A 11 -10.61 29.00 13.47
CA LYS A 11 -10.58 28.80 12.02
C LYS A 11 -10.57 27.29 11.78
N ILE A 12 -11.75 26.69 11.65
CA ILE A 12 -11.85 25.32 11.13
C ILE A 12 -11.53 25.39 9.64
N THR A 13 -10.29 25.11 9.29
CA THR A 13 -9.96 24.73 7.91
C THR A 13 -10.43 23.29 7.72
N GLN A 14 -11.69 23.10 7.34
CA GLN A 14 -12.15 21.84 6.75
C GLN A 14 -11.67 21.81 5.31
N GLU A 15 -10.42 21.38 5.09
CA GLU A 15 -9.94 21.12 3.73
C GLU A 15 -10.05 19.64 3.40
N ASN A 16 -10.97 19.37 2.46
CA ASN A 16 -11.21 18.14 1.70
C ASN A 16 -11.95 16.99 2.40
N VAL A 17 -13.25 17.18 2.63
CA VAL A 17 -14.21 16.07 2.73
C VAL A 17 -14.98 15.97 1.41
N SER A 18 -14.49 15.17 0.45
CA SER A 18 -15.28 14.82 -0.73
C SER A 18 -16.23 13.68 -0.36
N VAL A 19 -17.44 14.05 0.07
CA VAL A 19 -18.56 13.12 0.16
C VAL A 19 -19.20 13.03 -1.22
N ALA A 20 -18.96 11.94 -1.96
CA ALA A 20 -19.75 11.61 -3.14
C ALA A 20 -20.76 10.51 -2.77
N PRO A 21 -22.09 10.78 -2.79
CA PRO A 21 -23.08 9.74 -2.57
C PRO A 21 -23.25 8.85 -3.82
N ARG A 22 -23.00 7.55 -3.60
CA ARG A 22 -23.50 6.32 -4.27
C ARG A 22 -23.90 6.34 -5.75
N ALA A 23 -23.20 5.53 -6.55
CA ALA A 23 -23.78 4.84 -7.70
C ALA A 23 -23.75 3.32 -7.44
N THR A 24 -24.94 2.74 -7.28
CA THR A 24 -25.18 1.30 -7.41
C THR A 24 -24.96 0.89 -8.86
N LEU A 25 -23.79 0.33 -9.16
CA LEU A 25 -23.52 -0.52 -10.32
C LEU A 25 -22.64 -1.67 -9.81
N GLU A 26 -23.07 -2.89 -10.08
CA GLU A 26 -22.50 -4.14 -9.61
C GLU A 26 -20.99 -4.26 -9.89
N ASP A 27 -20.20 -4.31 -8.82
CA ASP A 27 -19.16 -5.31 -8.49
C ASP A 27 -18.24 -5.86 -9.61
N GLN A 28 -17.75 -5.03 -10.55
CA GLN A 28 -16.75 -5.50 -11.55
C GLN A 28 -15.47 -4.66 -11.63
N THR A 29 -15.37 -3.57 -10.86
CA THR A 29 -14.11 -2.82 -10.79
C THR A 29 -13.24 -3.45 -9.70
N PRO A 30 -12.03 -3.95 -9.99
CA PRO A 30 -11.12 -4.41 -8.96
C PRO A 30 -10.86 -3.26 -7.98
N ALA A 31 -11.06 -3.52 -6.70
CA ALA A 31 -10.77 -2.56 -5.65
C ALA A 31 -9.30 -2.71 -5.28
N PHE A 32 -8.53 -1.62 -5.36
CA PHE A 32 -7.14 -1.64 -4.92
C PHE A 32 -7.05 -1.24 -3.45
N ALA A 33 -6.31 -2.02 -2.67
CA ALA A 33 -5.99 -1.73 -1.28
C ALA A 33 -4.48 -1.74 -1.09
N GLU A 34 -3.99 -1.02 -0.10
CA GLU A 34 -2.58 -1.07 0.27
C GLU A 34 -2.45 -1.48 1.73
N GLU A 35 -1.49 -2.34 2.02
CA GLU A 35 -1.12 -2.75 3.37
C GLU A 35 0.35 -2.42 3.63
N ILE A 36 0.63 -1.99 4.86
CA ILE A 36 1.99 -1.70 5.34
C ILE A 36 2.39 -2.77 6.35
N ILE A 37 3.46 -3.52 6.04
CA ILE A 37 4.00 -4.59 6.87
C ILE A 37 5.38 -4.16 7.39
N PRO A 38 5.48 -3.71 8.66
CA PRO A 38 6.75 -3.33 9.26
C PRO A 38 7.54 -4.55 9.75
N PHE A 39 8.85 -4.53 9.54
CA PHE A 39 9.77 -5.55 10.05
C PHE A 39 10.34 -5.05 11.38
N THR A 40 9.80 -5.54 12.49
CA THR A 40 10.29 -5.20 13.85
C THR A 40 11.52 -6.01 14.27
N LYS A 41 11.77 -7.13 13.57
CA LYS A 41 12.93 -8.02 13.72
C LYS A 41 13.36 -8.51 12.33
N ASP A 42 14.51 -9.16 12.26
CA ASP A 42 14.94 -9.87 11.07
C ASP A 42 13.95 -11.02 10.76
N THR A 43 13.27 -10.95 9.62
CA THR A 43 12.17 -11.86 9.27
C THR A 43 12.26 -12.26 7.79
N GLY A 44 11.90 -13.51 7.49
CA GLY A 44 11.81 -13.99 6.11
C GLY A 44 10.72 -13.24 5.33
N ILE A 45 10.95 -12.92 4.05
CA ILE A 45 9.97 -12.16 3.26
C ILE A 45 8.65 -12.94 3.15
N ALA A 46 8.72 -14.24 2.86
CA ALA A 46 7.53 -15.10 2.79
C ALA A 46 6.85 -15.28 4.16
N GLU A 47 7.62 -15.29 5.25
CA GLU A 47 7.07 -15.37 6.61
C GLU A 47 6.28 -14.12 6.96
N ALA A 48 6.79 -12.93 6.60
CA ALA A 48 6.09 -11.66 6.83
C ALA A 48 4.76 -11.58 6.05
N PHE A 49 4.73 -12.04 4.80
CA PHE A 49 3.46 -12.15 4.05
C PHE A 49 2.48 -13.12 4.73
N ALA A 50 2.97 -14.27 5.19
CA ALA A 50 2.13 -15.28 5.85
C ALA A 50 1.58 -14.78 7.20
N ASP A 51 2.36 -14.02 7.97
CA ASP A 51 1.94 -13.41 9.24
C ASP A 51 0.82 -12.38 9.03
N SER A 52 0.90 -11.61 7.94
CA SER A 52 -0.20 -10.74 7.45
C SER A 52 -1.39 -11.50 6.84
N GLY A 53 -1.35 -12.83 6.79
CA GLY A 53 -2.43 -13.66 6.24
C GLY A 53 -2.35 -13.94 4.73
N TYR A 54 -1.31 -13.44 4.04
CA TYR A 54 -1.08 -13.69 2.62
C TYR A 54 -0.27 -14.96 2.41
N THR A 55 -0.96 -16.09 2.32
CA THR A 55 -0.36 -17.41 2.09
C THR A 55 -0.54 -17.91 0.65
N GLY A 56 -1.08 -17.07 -0.22
CA GLY A 56 -1.34 -17.39 -1.63
C GLY A 56 -0.07 -17.59 -2.47
N ALA A 57 -0.25 -18.18 -3.65
CA ALA A 57 0.82 -18.36 -4.62
C ALA A 57 1.36 -17.01 -5.15
N ASP A 58 0.51 -15.98 -5.21
CA ASP A 58 0.89 -14.61 -5.53
C ASP A 58 1.87 -14.03 -4.51
N ALA A 59 1.57 -14.12 -3.21
CA ALA A 59 2.44 -13.65 -2.15
C ALA A 59 3.76 -14.43 -2.09
N THR A 60 3.70 -15.75 -2.28
CA THR A 60 4.91 -16.60 -2.36
C THR A 60 5.79 -16.20 -3.54
N GLY A 61 5.20 -16.05 -4.73
CA GLY A 61 5.93 -15.63 -5.93
C GLY A 61 6.51 -14.21 -5.80
N MET A 62 5.78 -13.30 -5.15
CA MET A 62 6.25 -11.95 -4.88
C MET A 62 7.44 -11.97 -3.91
N ALA A 63 7.37 -12.77 -2.83
CA ALA A 63 8.48 -12.95 -1.90
C ALA A 63 9.73 -13.52 -2.59
N GLU A 64 9.58 -14.50 -3.47
CA GLU A 64 10.69 -15.04 -4.27
C GLU A 64 11.26 -14.00 -5.23
N ALA A 65 10.42 -13.18 -5.87
CA ALA A 65 10.86 -12.13 -6.79
C ALA A 65 11.67 -11.05 -6.05
N ILE A 66 11.18 -10.59 -4.90
CA ILE A 66 11.89 -9.65 -4.03
C ILE A 66 13.22 -10.28 -3.58
N GLY A 67 13.19 -11.54 -3.17
CA GLY A 67 14.39 -12.20 -2.67
C GLY A 67 15.46 -12.41 -3.74
N LYS A 68 15.07 -12.67 -4.99
CA LYS A 68 15.99 -12.72 -6.13
C LYS A 68 16.56 -11.34 -6.46
N LEU A 69 15.74 -10.30 -6.40
CA LEU A 69 16.14 -8.94 -6.75
C LEU A 69 17.07 -8.30 -5.71
N LEU A 70 16.81 -8.55 -4.42
CA LEU A 70 17.63 -8.08 -3.31
C LEU A 70 18.74 -9.07 -2.93
N ASN A 71 18.78 -10.24 -3.57
CA ASN A 71 19.68 -11.35 -3.25
C ASN A 71 19.63 -11.73 -1.75
N ALA A 72 18.44 -11.71 -1.16
CA ALA A 72 18.20 -11.93 0.26
C ALA A 72 16.82 -12.55 0.50
N THR A 73 16.72 -13.63 1.28
CA THR A 73 15.44 -14.28 1.61
C THR A 73 14.75 -13.69 2.85
N ALA A 74 15.47 -12.84 3.58
CA ALA A 74 15.00 -12.17 4.79
C ALA A 74 15.38 -10.69 4.75
N LEU A 75 14.55 -9.86 5.37
CA LEU A 75 14.77 -8.42 5.51
C LEU A 75 15.07 -8.09 6.96
N LYS A 76 15.85 -7.03 7.16
CA LYS A 76 16.28 -6.60 8.49
C LYS A 76 15.16 -5.87 9.23
N ALA A 77 15.28 -5.86 10.55
CA ALA A 77 14.50 -4.95 11.39
C ALA A 77 14.66 -3.49 10.88
N GLY A 78 13.56 -2.74 10.82
CA GLY A 78 13.52 -1.39 10.26
C GLY A 78 13.17 -1.32 8.78
N THR A 79 12.97 -2.45 8.10
CA THR A 79 12.41 -2.49 6.75
C THR A 79 10.87 -2.41 6.79
N VAL A 80 10.26 -1.83 5.76
CA VAL A 80 8.81 -1.75 5.59
C VAL A 80 8.44 -2.27 4.21
N LEU A 81 7.47 -3.18 4.14
CA LEU A 81 6.83 -3.58 2.88
C LEU A 81 5.52 -2.82 2.72
N ARG A 82 5.36 -2.13 1.60
CA ARG A 82 4.09 -1.58 1.15
C ARG A 82 3.52 -2.51 0.09
N VAL A 83 2.51 -3.27 0.45
CA VAL A 83 1.88 -4.30 -0.38
C VAL A 83 0.63 -3.70 -1.03
N GLY A 84 0.63 -3.60 -2.36
CA GLY A 84 -0.54 -3.30 -3.16
C GLY A 84 -1.32 -4.57 -3.47
N LEU A 85 -2.58 -4.56 -3.08
CA LEU A 85 -3.53 -5.66 -3.20
C LEU A 85 -4.60 -5.28 -4.22
N GLU A 86 -4.92 -6.22 -5.10
CA GLU A 86 -6.12 -6.17 -5.93
C GLU A 86 -7.18 -7.07 -5.29
N VAL A 87 -8.28 -6.47 -4.86
CA VAL A 87 -9.41 -7.16 -4.24
C VAL A 87 -10.50 -7.32 -5.28
N ARG A 88 -10.86 -8.57 -5.54
CA ARG A 88 -12.00 -8.95 -6.39
C ARG A 88 -12.92 -9.87 -5.59
N GLY A 89 -14.09 -9.36 -5.19
CA GLY A 89 -14.95 -10.04 -4.24
C GLY A 89 -14.22 -10.32 -2.92
N ASP A 90 -14.19 -11.57 -2.49
CA ASP A 90 -13.50 -12.05 -1.28
C ASP A 90 -12.01 -12.40 -1.49
N ILE A 91 -11.47 -12.24 -2.70
CA ILE A 91 -10.10 -12.62 -3.01
C ILE A 91 -9.21 -11.37 -3.07
N ALA A 92 -8.23 -11.28 -2.18
CA ALA A 92 -7.15 -10.30 -2.24
C ALA A 92 -5.91 -10.93 -2.88
N LYS A 93 -5.40 -10.29 -3.94
CA LYS A 93 -4.21 -10.73 -4.67
C LYS A 93 -3.10 -9.69 -4.54
N VAL A 94 -1.89 -10.12 -4.21
CA VAL A 94 -0.71 -9.24 -4.19
C VAL A 94 -0.32 -8.90 -5.64
N VAL A 95 -0.47 -7.63 -6.02
CA VAL A 95 -0.17 -7.12 -7.37
C VAL A 95 1.00 -6.15 -7.40
N ARG A 96 1.39 -5.58 -6.25
CA ARG A 96 2.55 -4.70 -6.15
C ARG A 96 3.17 -4.84 -4.77
N THR A 97 4.48 -4.71 -4.67
CA THR A 97 5.16 -4.60 -3.39
C THR A 97 6.34 -3.66 -3.51
N SER A 98 6.40 -2.66 -2.64
CA SER A 98 7.53 -1.75 -2.49
C SER A 98 8.25 -2.02 -1.18
N VAL A 99 9.58 -2.10 -1.24
CA VAL A 99 10.45 -2.31 -0.08
C VAL A 99 11.10 -0.99 0.28
N TYR A 100 11.00 -0.62 1.55
CA TYR A 100 11.62 0.59 2.09
C TYR A 100 12.54 0.23 3.26
N ASP A 101 13.76 0.77 3.29
CA ASP A 101 14.56 0.83 4.52
C ASP A 101 14.14 2.10 5.27
N LYS A 102 13.35 1.93 6.33
CA LYS A 102 12.66 3.02 7.04
C LYS A 102 11.81 3.86 6.08
N THR A 103 12.33 4.99 5.63
CA THR A 103 11.70 5.94 4.72
C THR A 103 12.36 5.99 3.35
N THR A 104 13.43 5.22 3.15
CA THR A 104 14.19 5.19 1.89
C THR A 104 13.66 4.07 1.01
N HIS A 105 13.16 4.41 -0.16
CA HIS A 105 12.76 3.41 -1.15
C HIS A 105 13.97 2.63 -1.64
N ILE A 106 13.83 1.30 -1.65
CA ILE A 106 14.86 0.39 -2.16
C ILE A 106 14.43 -0.15 -3.52
N VAL A 107 13.22 -0.72 -3.60
CA VAL A 107 12.73 -1.32 -4.83
C VAL A 107 11.21 -1.45 -4.83
N THR A 108 10.60 -1.41 -6.02
CA THR A 108 9.21 -1.80 -6.23
C THR A 108 9.15 -2.91 -7.26
N ILE A 109 8.34 -3.93 -6.98
CA ILE A 109 7.95 -4.96 -7.94
C ILE A 109 6.45 -4.88 -8.15
N ALA A 110 6.01 -4.98 -9.40
CA ALA A 110 4.60 -5.06 -9.76
C ALA A 110 4.34 -6.33 -10.59
N LEU A 111 3.10 -6.78 -10.57
CA LEU A 111 2.59 -7.83 -11.43
C LEU A 111 2.06 -7.20 -12.72
N ASP A 112 2.65 -7.55 -13.85
CA ASP A 112 2.14 -7.16 -15.17
C ASP A 112 0.88 -7.97 -15.55
N ASP A 113 0.16 -7.55 -16.59
CA ASP A 113 -1.04 -8.22 -17.12
C ASP A 113 -0.81 -9.71 -17.44
N ARG A 114 0.43 -10.07 -17.79
CA ARG A 114 0.85 -11.46 -18.04
C ARG A 114 1.10 -12.29 -16.78
N GLY A 115 0.87 -11.73 -15.58
CA GLY A 115 1.20 -12.37 -14.31
C GLY A 115 2.70 -12.47 -14.05
N GLN A 116 3.52 -11.62 -14.69
CA GLN A 116 4.97 -11.61 -14.50
C GLN A 116 5.36 -10.53 -13.49
N PHE A 117 6.28 -10.87 -12.58
CA PHE A 117 6.87 -9.90 -11.66
C PHE A 117 7.89 -9.05 -12.39
N VAL A 118 7.64 -7.74 -12.47
CA VAL A 118 8.50 -6.77 -13.15
C VAL A 118 8.90 -5.66 -12.17
N PRO A 119 10.15 -5.17 -12.24
CA PRO A 119 10.54 -3.98 -11.49
C PRO A 119 9.70 -2.79 -11.98
N ALA A 120 9.19 -2.01 -11.03
CA ALA A 120 8.37 -0.84 -11.29
C ALA A 120 8.96 0.41 -10.63
N GLN A 121 8.46 1.57 -11.03
CA GLN A 121 8.87 2.83 -10.40
C GLN A 121 8.34 2.92 -8.96
N GLU A 122 8.98 3.77 -8.15
CA GLU A 122 8.50 4.08 -6.81
C GLU A 122 7.07 4.64 -6.87
N PRO A 123 6.13 4.13 -6.04
CA PRO A 123 4.79 4.70 -5.95
C PRO A 123 4.82 6.08 -5.27
N GLU A 124 3.75 6.86 -5.40
CA GLU A 124 3.67 8.18 -4.75
C GLU A 124 3.99 8.10 -3.24
N PRO A 125 4.73 9.07 -2.70
CA PRO A 125 5.16 9.06 -1.32
C PRO A 125 3.94 9.01 -0.39
N ASN A 126 3.92 8.01 0.50
CA ASN A 126 2.84 7.82 1.46
C ASN A 126 3.31 8.25 2.86
N PRO A 127 2.68 9.26 3.49
CA PRO A 127 3.04 9.67 4.85
C PRO A 127 2.86 8.55 5.89
N GLU A 128 2.05 7.51 5.62
CA GLU A 128 1.84 6.39 6.54
C GLU A 128 3.06 5.46 6.68
N LEU A 129 4.04 5.56 5.77
CA LEU A 129 5.35 4.90 5.98
C LEU A 129 6.07 5.45 7.22
N LEU A 130 5.80 6.70 7.60
CA LEU A 130 6.40 7.32 8.78
C LEU A 130 5.82 6.76 10.09
N THR A 131 4.59 6.28 10.07
CA THR A 131 3.90 5.69 11.23
C THR A 131 3.99 4.18 11.27
N ALA A 132 4.64 3.53 10.29
CA ALA A 132 4.71 2.08 10.19
C ALA A 132 5.36 1.40 11.41
N PHE A 133 6.20 2.11 12.17
CA PHE A 133 6.83 1.61 13.40
C PHE A 133 6.18 2.13 14.69
N ASP A 134 5.16 2.98 14.58
CA ASP A 134 4.30 3.31 15.72
C ASP A 134 3.44 2.06 16.00
N ASP A 135 3.25 1.68 17.26
CA ASP A 135 2.73 0.35 17.72
C ASP A 135 1.25 0.07 17.34
N SER A 136 0.75 0.72 16.29
CA SER A 136 -0.57 0.58 15.72
C SER A 136 -0.63 -0.66 14.82
N GLN A 137 -1.76 -1.37 14.89
CA GLN A 137 -2.06 -2.53 14.05
C GLN A 137 -1.76 -2.25 12.56
N PRO A 138 -1.36 -3.26 11.76
CA PRO A 138 -1.07 -3.07 10.34
C PRO A 138 -2.21 -2.31 9.68
N VAL A 139 -1.90 -1.09 9.23
CA VAL A 139 -2.91 -0.19 8.69
C VAL A 139 -3.23 -0.69 7.28
N VAL A 140 -4.39 -1.30 7.13
CA VAL A 140 -4.96 -1.58 5.80
C VAL A 140 -5.56 -0.28 5.30
N VAL A 141 -4.79 0.42 4.46
CA VAL A 141 -5.21 1.64 3.80
C VAL A 141 -6.09 1.23 2.64
N ARG A 142 -7.41 1.23 2.88
CA ARG A 142 -8.40 1.09 1.80
C ARG A 142 -8.52 2.43 1.08
N GLY A 143 -7.46 2.81 0.36
CA GLY A 143 -7.43 4.03 -0.42
C GLY A 143 -8.36 3.91 -1.62
N ASN A 144 -9.30 4.84 -1.77
CA ASN A 144 -9.78 5.20 -3.10
C ASN A 144 -8.61 5.90 -3.80
N LEU A 145 -7.67 5.08 -4.31
CA LEU A 145 -6.53 5.56 -5.08
C LEU A 145 -7.12 6.45 -6.20
N PRO A 146 -6.75 7.73 -6.29
CA PRO A 146 -7.17 8.53 -7.42
C PRO A 146 -6.71 7.80 -8.68
N ASN A 147 -7.70 7.41 -9.50
CA ASN A 147 -7.54 6.70 -10.76
C ASN A 147 -6.96 7.65 -11.81
N VAL A 148 -5.73 8.10 -11.56
CA VAL A 148 -4.93 8.89 -12.47
C VAL A 148 -3.87 7.91 -12.94
N TYR A 149 -4.02 7.43 -14.18
CA TYR A 149 -3.16 6.49 -14.92
C TYR A 149 -3.76 5.11 -15.28
N ASP A 150 -5.00 5.11 -15.76
CA ASP A 150 -5.40 4.25 -16.91
C ASP A 150 -4.75 4.74 -18.25
N GLY A 151 -4.00 5.84 -18.22
CA GLY A 151 -3.58 6.59 -19.42
C GLY A 151 -2.13 6.51 -19.89
N ILE A 152 -1.18 5.83 -19.21
CA ILE A 152 0.21 5.69 -19.72
C ILE A 152 0.73 4.28 -19.46
N TYR A 153 0.20 3.30 -20.20
CA TYR A 153 0.94 2.08 -20.53
C TYR A 153 0.55 1.54 -21.91
N ARG A 154 0.27 2.46 -22.87
CA ARG A 154 0.03 2.11 -24.28
C ARG A 154 0.88 2.83 -25.31
N THR A 155 1.88 3.62 -24.91
CA THR A 155 2.76 4.29 -25.88
C THR A 155 4.20 4.34 -25.40
N ALA A 156 4.90 3.21 -25.53
CA ALA A 156 6.36 3.20 -25.68
C ALA A 156 6.85 2.06 -26.60
N TYR A 157 6.04 1.67 -27.60
CA TYR A 157 6.56 0.97 -28.77
C TYR A 157 5.72 1.30 -30.02
N SER A 158 6.12 2.34 -30.72
CA SER A 158 5.93 2.54 -32.16
C SER A 158 7.09 3.38 -32.67
#